data_AF-A0A6S7FWA6-F1
#
_entry.id   AF-A0A6S7FWA6-F1
#
_cell.length_a   1.000
_cell.length_b   1.000
_cell.length_c   1.000
_cell.angle_alpha   90.00
_cell.angle_beta   90.00
_cell.angle_gamma   90.00
#
_symmetry.space_group_name_H-M   'P 1'
#
loop_
_entity.id
_entity.type
_entity.pdbx_description
1 polymer ?
#
loop_
_entity_poly.entity_id
_entity_poly.type
_entity_poly.pdbx_seq_one_letter_code
_entity_poly.pdbx_strand_id
1 'polypeptide(L)'
;MDPYLLNPLFGVLLRLRQGRIALCSDIKDMLLQMRVVEEDLPALRFLYRDSKDEEPSVYQCVRRPFGERSATTCANYTMKRNAVVFQQQYPTAAEAVRKNLLLNSLDDEEKPLPYVKN
;
A
#
# COMPACT_ATOMS: atom_id res chain seq x y z
N MET A 1 14.41 17.10 2.40
CA MET A 1 13.83 15.77 2.15
C MET A 1 14.27 14.88 3.31
N ASP A 2 13.33 14.38 4.11
CA ASP A 2 13.65 13.43 5.18
C ASP A 2 14.04 12.09 4.51
N PRO A 3 15.27 11.57 4.72
CA PRO A 3 15.76 10.37 4.03
C PRO A 3 15.00 9.09 4.41
N TYR A 4 14.15 9.12 5.45
CA TYR A 4 13.37 7.97 5.88
C TYR A 4 11.89 8.13 5.49
N LEU A 5 11.49 7.40 4.44
CA LEU A 5 10.09 7.33 4.03
C LEU A 5 9.20 6.62 5.06
N LEU A 6 9.79 5.77 5.91
CA LEU A 6 9.13 5.02 6.98
C LEU A 6 9.32 5.69 8.34
N ASN A 7 8.29 5.61 9.18
CA ASN A 7 8.43 5.94 10.60
C ASN A 7 9.17 4.78 11.31
N PRO A 8 10.15 5.05 12.18
CA PRO A 8 10.79 4.00 12.97
C PRO A 8 9.75 3.26 13.80
N LEU A 9 9.66 1.94 13.63
CA LEU A 9 8.68 1.09 14.34
C LEU A 9 8.72 1.34 15.85
N PHE A 10 9.92 1.39 16.44
CA PHE A 10 10.11 1.69 17.85
C PHE A 10 9.46 3.02 18.26
N GLY A 11 9.62 4.07 17.45
CA GLY A 11 9.01 5.37 17.72
C GLY A 11 7.48 5.34 17.66
N VAL A 12 6.90 4.60 16.70
CA VAL A 12 5.45 4.42 16.59
C VAL A 12 4.91 3.66 17.80
N LEU A 13 5.57 2.55 18.20
CA LEU A 13 5.18 1.74 19.34
C LEU A 13 5.27 2.51 20.68
N LEU A 14 6.29 3.35 20.84
CA LEU A 14 6.39 4.22 22.02
C LEU A 14 5.20 5.19 22.11
N ARG A 15 4.85 5.86 20.99
CA ARG A 15 3.71 6.80 20.96
C ARG A 15 2.37 6.11 21.20
N LEU A 16 2.19 4.90 20.67
CA LEU A 16 1.00 4.08 20.94
C LEU A 16 0.82 3.78 22.45
N ARG A 17 1.92 3.70 23.22
CA ARG A 17 1.89 3.43 24.66
C ARG A 17 1.83 4.68 25.55
N GLN A 18 1.90 5.89 24.99
CA GLN A 18 1.87 7.12 25.79
C GLN A 18 0.49 7.42 26.38
N GLY A 19 -0.58 6.97 25.72
CA GLY A 19 -1.96 7.15 26.18
C GLY A 19 -2.49 5.94 26.94
N ARG A 20 -3.56 6.15 27.74
CA ARG A 20 -4.32 5.07 28.37
C ARG A 20 -5.08 4.21 27.35
N ILE A 21 -5.42 4.80 26.20
CA ILE A 21 -6.20 4.19 25.12
C ILE A 21 -5.47 4.50 23.81
N ALA A 22 -5.31 3.48 22.95
CA ALA A 22 -4.76 3.62 21.61
C ALA A 22 -5.84 3.31 20.57
N LEU A 23 -5.89 4.12 19.50
CA LEU A 23 -6.72 3.86 18.33
C LEU A 23 -5.83 3.35 17.19
N CYS A 24 -6.14 2.15 16.71
CA CYS A 24 -5.50 1.55 15.54
C CYS A 24 -6.56 1.33 14.47
N SER A 25 -6.24 1.64 13.23
CA SER A 25 -7.09 1.36 12.07
C SER A 25 -6.20 0.89 10.94
N ASP A 26 -6.74 -0.02 10.14
CA ASP A 26 -6.13 -0.46 8.89
C ASP A 26 -6.75 0.30 7.70
N ILE A 27 -5.97 0.44 6.62
CA ILE A 27 -6.45 0.97 5.34
C ILE A 27 -6.68 -0.22 4.44
N LYS A 28 -7.94 -0.66 4.39
CA LYS A 28 -8.34 -1.80 3.59
C LYS A 28 -7.85 -1.71 2.16
N ASP A 29 -7.16 -2.75 1.72
CA ASP A 29 -6.68 -2.92 0.34
C ASP A 29 -5.82 -1.75 -0.16
N MET A 30 -5.02 -1.13 0.73
CA MET A 30 -4.30 0.12 0.42
C MET A 30 -3.45 0.04 -0.86
N LEU A 31 -2.75 -1.07 -1.10
CA LEU A 31 -1.96 -1.26 -2.31
C LEU A 31 -2.82 -1.33 -3.57
N LEU A 32 -3.99 -1.97 -3.48
CA LEU A 32 -4.94 -2.09 -4.58
C LEU A 32 -5.62 -0.73 -4.90
N GLN A 33 -5.66 0.20 -3.95
CA GLN A 33 -6.13 1.56 -4.20
C GLN A 33 -5.18 2.37 -5.10
N MET A 34 -3.92 1.94 -5.24
CA MET A 34 -2.91 2.64 -6.04
C MET A 34 -2.82 2.10 -7.46
N ARG A 35 -2.99 2.98 -8.46
CA ARG A 35 -2.75 2.64 -9.86
C ARG A 35 -1.26 2.59 -10.17
N VAL A 36 -0.91 1.72 -11.11
CA VAL A 36 0.44 1.64 -11.67
C VAL A 36 0.51 2.55 -12.89
N VAL A 37 1.64 3.23 -13.08
CA VAL A 37 1.88 4.05 -14.28
C VAL A 37 1.99 3.14 -15.50
N GLU A 38 1.56 3.62 -16.67
CA GLU A 38 1.42 2.78 -17.86
C GLU A 38 2.74 2.12 -18.28
N GLU A 39 3.85 2.81 -18.04
CA GLU A 39 5.21 2.38 -18.33
C GLU A 39 5.65 1.17 -17.50
N ASP A 40 5.15 1.05 -16.26
CA ASP A 40 5.49 -0.03 -15.32
C ASP A 40 4.55 -1.23 -15.45
N LEU A 41 3.38 -1.08 -16.09
CA LEU A 41 2.39 -2.15 -16.24
C LEU A 41 2.94 -3.45 -16.87
N PRO A 42 3.81 -3.42 -17.89
CA PRO A 42 4.37 -4.64 -18.47
C PRO A 42 5.15 -5.51 -17.47
N ALA A 43 5.71 -4.91 -16.42
CA ALA A 43 6.46 -5.63 -15.37
C ALA A 43 5.54 -6.42 -14.42
N LEU A 44 4.23 -6.18 -14.48
CA LEU A 44 3.22 -6.83 -13.63
C LEU A 44 2.34 -7.81 -14.42
N ARG A 45 2.88 -8.36 -15.52
CA ARG A 45 2.23 -9.42 -16.28
C ARG A 45 2.49 -10.78 -15.65
N PHE A 46 1.48 -11.64 -15.72
CA PHE A 46 1.58 -13.02 -15.27
C PHE A 46 0.77 -13.94 -16.20
N LEU A 47 1.12 -15.23 -16.20
CA LEU A 47 0.39 -16.26 -16.91
C LEU A 47 -0.60 -16.94 -15.96
N TYR A 48 -1.83 -17.14 -16.40
CA TYR A 48 -2.85 -17.83 -15.61
C TYR A 48 -3.77 -18.70 -16.49
N ARG A 49 -4.26 -19.80 -15.90
CA ARG A 49 -5.21 -20.76 -16.45
C ARG A 49 -6.00 -21.41 -15.32
N ASP A 50 -7.26 -21.73 -15.57
CA ASP A 50 -8.14 -22.36 -14.57
C ASP A 50 -7.88 -23.87 -14.45
N SER A 51 -7.49 -24.51 -15.55
CA SER A 51 -7.16 -25.94 -15.60
C SER A 51 -5.79 -26.20 -16.24
N LYS A 52 -5.21 -27.38 -16.00
CA LYS A 52 -3.90 -27.76 -16.58
C LYS A 52 -3.97 -28.02 -18.09
N ASP A 53 -5.15 -28.33 -18.60
CA ASP A 53 -5.39 -28.68 -19.99
C ASP A 53 -5.65 -27.44 -20.86
N GLU A 54 -5.87 -26.28 -20.24
CA GLU A 54 -5.99 -24.99 -20.90
C GLU A 54 -4.62 -24.34 -21.18
N GLU A 55 -4.54 -23.66 -22.32
CA GLU A 55 -3.43 -22.77 -22.64
C GLU A 55 -3.45 -21.53 -21.73
N PRO A 56 -2.34 -21.20 -21.06
CA PRO A 56 -2.28 -20.04 -20.17
C PRO A 56 -2.47 -18.73 -20.95
N SER A 57 -3.35 -17.87 -20.43
CA SER A 57 -3.52 -16.51 -20.93
C SER A 57 -2.62 -15.54 -20.18
N VAL A 58 -2.22 -14.45 -20.85
CA VAL A 58 -1.47 -13.35 -20.22
C VAL A 58 -2.46 -12.40 -19.55
N TYR A 59 -2.23 -12.14 -18.27
CA TYR A 59 -2.95 -11.16 -17.49
C TYR A 59 -1.98 -10.07 -17.02
N GLN A 60 -2.51 -8.89 -16.73
CA GLN A 60 -1.73 -7.74 -16.28
C GLN A 60 -2.41 -7.07 -15.08
N CYS A 61 -1.70 -6.95 -13.97
CA CYS A 61 -2.20 -6.18 -12.82
C CYS A 61 -2.12 -4.68 -13.13
N VAL A 62 -3.23 -3.96 -12.92
CA VAL A 62 -3.31 -2.50 -13.12
C VAL A 62 -3.18 -1.71 -11.81
N ARG A 63 -3.14 -2.42 -10.69
CA ARG A 63 -2.89 -1.90 -9.34
C ARG A 63 -1.65 -2.56 -8.76
N ARG A 64 -1.11 -2.01 -7.66
CA ARG A 64 0.09 -2.58 -7.01
C ARG A 64 -0.27 -3.91 -6.34
N PRO A 65 0.23 -5.07 -6.84
CA PRO A 65 -0.07 -6.36 -6.23
C PRO A 65 0.77 -6.55 -4.96
N PHE A 66 0.33 -7.46 -4.09
CA PHE A 66 1.13 -7.92 -2.97
C PHE A 66 2.42 -8.59 -3.45
N GLY A 67 3.50 -8.47 -2.65
CA GLY A 67 4.82 -9.00 -2.99
C GLY A 67 5.62 -8.13 -3.98
N GLU A 68 5.03 -7.06 -4.53
CA GLU A 68 5.75 -6.09 -5.34
C GLU A 68 6.70 -5.27 -4.46
N ARG A 69 8.02 -5.36 -4.73
CA ARG A 69 9.08 -4.89 -3.81
C ARG A 69 8.98 -3.41 -3.44
N SER A 70 8.52 -2.56 -4.35
CA SER A 70 8.43 -1.12 -4.12
C SER A 70 7.05 -0.65 -3.64
N ALA A 71 6.07 -1.55 -3.51
CA ALA A 71 4.70 -1.24 -3.12
C ALA A 71 4.64 -0.48 -1.79
N THR A 72 5.37 -0.97 -0.79
CA THR A 72 5.46 -0.39 0.56
C THR A 72 6.02 1.02 0.52
N THR A 73 7.05 1.26 -0.30
CA THR A 73 7.68 2.58 -0.44
C THR A 73 6.71 3.54 -1.12
N CYS A 74 6.08 3.11 -2.22
CA CYS A 74 5.08 3.91 -2.93
C CYS A 74 3.88 4.26 -2.03
N ALA A 75 3.37 3.32 -1.26
CA ALA A 75 2.26 3.57 -0.36
C ALA A 75 2.61 4.54 0.78
N ASN A 76 3.78 4.42 1.39
CA ASN A 76 4.25 5.41 2.36
C ASN A 76 4.37 6.81 1.76
N TYR A 77 4.93 6.91 0.54
CA TYR A 77 5.02 8.17 -0.17
C TYR A 77 3.64 8.78 -0.39
N THR A 78 2.70 8.00 -0.93
CA THR A 78 1.33 8.43 -1.19
C THR A 78 0.64 8.92 0.09
N MET A 79 0.76 8.17 1.18
CA MET A 79 0.18 8.57 2.47
C MET A 79 0.78 9.88 3.00
N LYS A 80 2.11 10.03 2.96
CA LYS A 80 2.78 11.28 3.38
C LYS A 80 2.40 12.45 2.46
N ARG A 81 2.28 12.22 1.15
CA ARG A 81 1.85 13.23 0.18
C ARG A 81 0.42 13.66 0.45
N ASN A 82 -0.49 12.72 0.69
CA ASN A 82 -1.88 12.99 1.07
C ASN A 82 -1.97 13.80 2.36
N ALA A 83 -1.15 13.47 3.38
CA ALA A 83 -1.09 14.25 4.61
C ALA A 83 -0.71 15.72 4.37
N VAL A 84 0.19 16.01 3.42
CA VAL A 84 0.55 17.38 3.04
C VAL A 84 -0.60 18.06 2.28
N VAL A 85 -1.16 17.40 1.27
CA VAL A 85 -2.22 17.96 0.42
C VAL A 85 -3.48 18.29 1.22
N PHE A 86 -3.87 17.40 2.13
CA PHE A 86 -5.09 17.53 2.92
C PHE A 86 -4.87 18.13 4.32
N GLN A 87 -3.68 18.66 4.60
CA GLN A 87 -3.34 19.17 5.94
C GLN A 87 -4.30 20.25 6.45
N GLN A 88 -4.76 21.14 5.56
CA GLN A 88 -5.67 22.22 5.94
C GLN A 88 -7.07 21.70 6.28
N GLN A 89 -7.52 20.65 5.58
CA GLN A 89 -8.86 20.07 5.78
C GLN A 89 -8.89 19.09 6.96
N TYR A 90 -7.82 18.31 7.14
CA TYR A 90 -7.73 17.25 8.16
C TYR A 90 -6.39 17.32 8.94
N PRO A 91 -6.14 18.38 9.72
CA PRO A 91 -4.85 18.61 10.36
C PRO A 91 -4.45 17.49 11.34
N THR A 92 -5.40 16.99 12.13
CA THR A 92 -5.16 15.88 13.08
C THR A 92 -4.81 14.58 12.36
N ALA A 93 -5.51 14.27 11.27
CA ALA A 93 -5.24 13.07 10.48
C ALA A 93 -3.88 13.16 9.77
N ALA A 94 -3.56 14.34 9.21
CA ALA A 94 -2.27 14.58 8.57
C ALA A 94 -1.10 14.40 9.56
N GLU A 95 -1.24 14.91 10.79
CA GLU A 95 -0.23 14.69 11.83
C GLU A 95 -0.11 13.21 12.24
N ALA A 96 -1.24 12.52 12.39
CA ALA A 96 -1.26 11.10 12.72
C ALA A 96 -0.55 10.26 11.65
N VAL A 97 -0.83 10.49 10.36
CA VAL A 97 -0.13 9.81 9.26
C VAL A 97 1.36 10.11 9.30
N ARG A 98 1.74 11.37 9.51
CA ARG A 98 3.15 11.77 9.54
C ARG A 98 3.94 11.11 10.68
N LYS A 99 3.35 10.92 11.86
CA LYS A 99 4.05 10.43 13.05
C LYS A 99 3.85 8.95 13.34
N ASN A 100 2.70 8.39 12.95
CA ASN A 100 2.22 7.11 13.48
C ASN A 100 1.89 6.07 12.41
N LEU A 101 1.99 6.42 11.12
CA LEU A 101 1.81 5.43 10.06
C LEU A 101 2.81 4.30 10.22
N LEU A 102 2.28 3.08 10.34
CA LEU A 102 3.00 1.83 10.25
C LEU A 102 2.50 1.12 9.01
N LEU A 103 3.41 0.77 8.10
CA LEU A 103 3.05 -0.01 6.93
C LEU A 103 3.70 -1.38 6.99
N ASN A 104 2.85 -2.41 6.95
CA ASN A 104 3.24 -3.79 6.69
C ASN A 104 2.76 -4.17 5.28
N SER A 105 3.52 -4.99 4.56
CA SER A 105 3.14 -5.48 3.22
C SER A 105 2.55 -6.89 3.26
N LEU A 106 2.24 -7.39 4.45
CA LEU A 106 1.62 -8.69 4.66
C LEU A 106 0.12 -8.46 4.87
N ASP A 107 -0.68 -8.87 3.89
CA ASP A 107 -2.12 -9.03 4.04
C ASP A 107 -2.40 -10.52 4.24
N ASP A 108 -3.29 -10.84 5.20
CA ASP A 108 -3.71 -12.21 5.53
C ASP A 108 -4.92 -12.66 4.68
N GLU A 109 -5.48 -11.80 3.81
CA GLU A 109 -6.67 -12.11 2.98
C GLU A 109 -6.30 -12.34 1.50
N GLU A 110 -6.59 -13.54 0.98
CA GLU A 110 -6.60 -13.81 -0.46
C GLU A 110 -7.79 -13.10 -1.12
N LYS A 111 -7.54 -11.95 -1.76
CA LYS A 111 -8.51 -11.26 -2.61
C LYS A 111 -8.13 -11.34 -4.07
N PRO A 112 -9.11 -11.41 -4.99
CA PRO A 112 -8.83 -11.36 -6.42
C PRO A 112 -8.19 -10.02 -6.78
N LEU A 113 -7.01 -10.07 -7.38
CA LEU A 113 -6.31 -8.88 -7.87
C LEU A 113 -7.09 -8.28 -9.06
N PRO A 114 -7.15 -6.96 -9.21
CA PRO A 114 -7.70 -6.33 -10.40
C PRO A 114 -6.72 -6.51 -11.58
N TYR A 115 -6.99 -7.51 -12.42
CA TYR A 115 -6.22 -7.80 -13.63
C TYR A 115 -7.04 -7.60 -14.90
N VAL A 116 -6.35 -7.27 -16.00
CA VAL A 116 -6.92 -7.21 -17.34
C VAL A 116 -6.30 -8.33 -18.17
N LYS A 117 -7.12 -9.03 -18.95
CA LYS A 117 -6.66 -10.04 -19.92
C LYS A 117 -6.11 -9.32 -21.15
N ASN A 118 -4.86 -9.63 -21.52
CA ASN A 118 -4.23 -9.10 -22.72
C ASN A 118 -4.52 -10.00 -23.93
#